data_AF-A0A942J8G7-F1
#
_entry.id   AF-A0A942J8G7-F1
#
_cell.length_a   1.000
_cell.length_b   1.000
_cell.length_c   1.000
_cell.angle_alpha   90.00
_cell.angle_beta   90.00
_cell.angle_gamma   90.00
#
_symmetry.space_group_name_H-M   'P 1'
#
loop_
_entity.id
_entity.type
_entity.pdbx_description
1 polymer ?
#
loop_
_entity_poly.entity_id
_entity_poly.type
_entity_poly.pdbx_seq_one_letter_code
_entity_poly.pdbx_strand_id
1 'polypeptide(L)' 'MATNLVVRNIDESVVQALKQAAAAHGRSAEAEHREILRASLMAKPPRRSLADVLASIPLAGADEDFNYRP' A
#
# COMPACT_ATOMS: atom_id res chain seq x y z
N MET A 1 -6.27 -8.58 24.83
CA MET A 1 -6.94 -7.31 25.18
C MET A 1 -7.55 -6.75 23.91
N ALA A 2 -8.87 -6.62 23.81
CA ALA A 2 -9.49 -6.00 22.65
C ALA A 2 -9.35 -4.48 22.73
N THR A 3 -8.71 -3.87 21.75
CA THR A 3 -8.55 -2.41 21.64
C THR A 3 -9.62 -1.85 20.71
N ASN A 4 -10.53 -1.03 21.23
CA ASN A 4 -11.53 -0.33 20.42
C ASN A 4 -10.96 0.99 19.91
N LEU A 5 -11.15 1.26 18.62
CA LEU A 5 -10.74 2.50 17.95
C LEU A 5 -11.99 3.21 17.43
N VAL A 6 -12.22 4.44 17.88
CA VAL A 6 -13.36 5.26 17.46
C VAL A 6 -12.83 6.44 16.67
N VAL A 7 -13.19 6.52 15.40
CA VAL A 7 -12.87 7.67 14.54
C VAL A 7 -14.06 8.63 14.55
N ARG A 8 -13.80 9.91 14.86
CA ARG A 8 -14.82 10.98 14.93
C ARG A 8 -14.56 12.01 13.83
N ASN A 9 -15.59 12.80 13.49
CA ASN A 9 -15.54 13.87 12.49
C ASN A 9 -15.05 13.38 11.11
N ILE A 10 -15.71 12.35 10.58
CA ILE A 10 -15.46 11.86 9.22
C ILE A 10 -16.47 12.51 8.27
N ASP A 11 -16.02 12.90 7.09
CA ASP A 11 -16.90 13.35 6.01
C ASP A 11 -17.95 12.30 5.65
N GLU A 12 -19.18 12.75 5.42
CA GLU A 12 -20.30 11.87 5.06
C GLU A 12 -20.02 11.10 3.77
N SER A 13 -19.31 11.69 2.82
CA SER A 13 -18.90 11.05 1.56
C SER A 13 -18.05 9.80 1.80
N VAL A 14 -17.13 9.86 2.78
CA VAL A 14 -16.26 8.74 3.16
C VAL A 14 -17.07 7.64 3.84
N VAL A 15 -18.03 8.01 4.69
CA VAL A 15 -18.94 7.04 5.33
C VAL A 15 -19.81 6.32 4.30
N GLN A 16 -20.30 7.04 3.28
CA GLN A 16 -21.07 6.44 2.19
C GLN A 16 -20.23 5.49 1.34
N ALA A 17 -19.02 5.90 0.95
CA ALA A 17 -18.09 5.06 0.22
C ALA A 17 -17.73 3.78 1.01
N LEU A 18 -17.51 3.91 2.32
CA LEU A 18 -17.23 2.76 3.20
C LEU A 18 -18.41 1.79 3.26
N LYS A 19 -19.65 2.29 3.35
CA LYS A 19 -20.86 1.45 3.34
C LYS A 19 -21.02 0.72 2.01
N GLN A 20 -20.76 1.39 0.89
CA GLN A 20 -20.82 0.76 -0.43
C GLN A 20 -19.76 -0.33 -0.59
N ALA A 21 -18.51 -0.05 -0.16
CA ALA A 21 -17.43 -1.04 -0.17
C ALA A 21 -17.78 -2.25 0.72
N ALA A 22 -18.32 -2.01 1.91
CA ALA A 22 -18.74 -3.06 2.82
C ALA A 22 -19.86 -3.94 2.21
N ALA A 23 -20.85 -3.33 1.55
CA ALA A 23 -21.90 -4.04 0.84
C ALA A 23 -21.35 -4.88 -0.32
N ALA A 24 -20.42 -4.33 -1.10
CA ALA A 24 -19.77 -5.03 -2.21
C ALA A 24 -18.95 -6.24 -1.74
N HIS A 25 -18.28 -6.13 -0.59
CA HIS A 25 -17.48 -7.21 -0.01
C HIS A 25 -18.29 -8.18 0.87
N GLY A 26 -19.60 -7.95 1.05
CA GLY A 26 -20.46 -8.77 1.89
C GLY A 26 -20.12 -8.71 3.39
N ARG A 27 -19.57 -7.59 3.85
CA ARG A 27 -19.10 -7.38 5.23
C ARG A 27 -19.89 -6.27 5.92
N SER A 28 -19.86 -6.25 7.25
CA SER A 28 -20.33 -5.08 7.99
C SER A 28 -19.38 -3.90 7.78
N ALA A 29 -19.89 -2.67 7.92
CA ALA A 29 -19.07 -1.46 7.79
C ALA A 29 -17.88 -1.45 8.76
N GLU A 30 -18.03 -2.01 9.96
CA GLU A 30 -16.94 -2.16 10.92
C GLU A 30 -15.89 -3.17 10.44
N ALA A 31 -16.32 -4.33 9.92
CA ALA A 31 -15.40 -5.34 9.42
C ALA A 31 -14.61 -4.83 8.20
N GLU A 32 -15.27 -4.13 7.29
CA GLU A 32 -14.61 -3.48 6.15
C GLU A 32 -13.63 -2.40 6.59
N HIS A 33 -14.01 -1.58 7.57
CA HIS A 33 -13.12 -0.58 8.16
C HIS A 33 -11.86 -1.21 8.75
N ARG A 34 -11.99 -2.33 9.48
CA ARG A 34 -10.85 -3.06 10.03
C ARG A 34 -9.96 -3.62 8.93
N GLU A 35 -10.54 -4.12 7.84
CA GLU A 35 -9.77 -4.65 6.71
C GLU A 35 -9.02 -3.53 5.98
N ILE A 36 -9.64 -2.37 5.75
CA ILE A 36 -8.99 -1.21 5.14
C ILE A 36 -7.82 -0.72 6.00
N LEU A 37 -7.99 -0.64 7.32
CA LEU A 37 -6.91 -0.29 8.23
C LEU A 37 -5.79 -1.34 8.21
N ARG A 38 -6.14 -2.63 8.18
CA ARG A 38 -5.17 -3.72 8.08
C ARG A 38 -4.39 -3.65 6.78
N ALA A 39 -5.07 -3.49 5.66
CA ALA A 39 -4.44 -3.34 4.36
C ALA A 39 -3.55 -2.10 4.33
N SER A 40 -4.04 -0.95 4.78
CA SER A 40 -3.28 0.31 4.70
C SER A 40 -2.07 0.34 5.63
N LEU A 41 -2.19 -0.21 6.85
CA LEU A 41 -1.14 -0.15 7.87
C LEU A 41 -0.22 -1.38 7.85
N MET A 42 -0.71 -2.54 7.41
CA MET A 42 0.04 -3.80 7.42
C MET A 42 0.43 -4.32 6.04
N ALA A 43 -0.17 -3.83 4.94
CA ALA A 43 0.38 -4.12 3.62
C ALA A 43 1.68 -3.35 3.45
N LYS A 44 2.77 -3.94 3.93
CA LYS A 44 4.09 -3.55 3.47
C LYS A 44 4.12 -3.88 1.97
N PRO A 45 4.50 -2.95 1.08
CA PRO A 45 4.82 -3.34 -0.28
C PRO A 45 5.79 -4.52 -0.20
N PRO A 46 5.63 -5.54 -1.06
CA PRO A 46 6.53 -6.69 -1.03
C PRO A 46 7.95 -6.13 -1.04
N ARG A 47 8.73 -6.48 -0.02
CA ARG A 47 10.12 -6.06 0.07
C ARG A 47 10.81 -6.70 -1.14
N ARG A 48 10.99 -5.92 -2.20
CA ARG A 48 11.87 -6.31 -3.30
C ARG A 48 13.26 -6.37 -2.71
N SER A 49 13.95 -7.48 -2.94
CA SER A 49 15.36 -7.53 -2.57
C SER A 49 16.11 -6.47 -3.39
N LEU A 50 17.23 -5.98 -2.86
CA LEU A 50 18.09 -5.08 -3.61
C LEU A 50 18.50 -5.72 -4.96
N ALA A 51 18.68 -7.04 -4.98
CA ALA A 51 18.94 -7.80 -6.20
C ALA A 51 17.78 -7.74 -7.22
N ASP A 52 16.52 -7.88 -6.80
CA ASP A 52 15.36 -7.77 -7.70
C ASP A 52 15.24 -6.38 -8.32
N VAL A 53 15.56 -5.35 -7.53
CA VAL A 53 15.57 -3.96 -8.03
C VAL A 53 16.68 -3.78 -9.04
N LEU A 54 17.91 -4.21 -8.74
CA LEU A 54 19.05 -4.13 -9.67
C LEU A 54 18.80 -4.91 -10.97
N ALA A 55 18.20 -6.09 -10.90
CA ALA A 55 17.87 -6.90 -12.07
C ALA A 55 16.79 -6.26 -12.96
N SER A 56 15.97 -5.37 -12.42
CA SER A 56 14.96 -4.61 -13.17
C SER A 56 15.51 -3.33 -13.82
N ILE A 57 16.75 -2.93 -13.49
CA ILE A 57 17.39 -1.76 -14.10
C ILE A 57 17.75 -2.13 -15.55
N PRO A 58 17.29 -1.35 -16.56
CA PRO A 58 17.70 -1.57 -17.95
C PRO A 58 19.21 -1.45 -18.09
N LEU A 59 19.84 -2.30 -18.91
CA LEU A 59 21.27 -2.17 -19.21
C LEU A 59 21.55 -0.77 -19.78
N ALA A 60 22.43 -0.03 -19.12
CA ALA A 60 22.73 1.38 -19.43
C ALA A 60 23.71 1.57 -20.60
N GLY A 61 24.17 0.49 -21.25
CA GLY A 61 25.10 0.55 -22.37
C GLY A 61 26.46 -0.04 -22.01
N ALA A 62 27.53 0.46 -22.66
CA ALA A 62 28.89 -0.09 -22.56
C ALA A 62 29.77 0.61 -21.52
N ASP A 63 29.17 1.34 -20.56
CA ASP A 63 29.88 2.01 -19.47
C ASP A 63 31.04 2.91 -19.94
N GLU A 64 30.91 3.52 -21.13
CA GLU A 64 31.97 4.31 -21.75
C GLU A 64 32.33 5.58 -20.96
N ASP A 65 31.38 6.08 -20.17
CA ASP A 65 31.50 7.19 -19.24
C ASP A 65 32.35 6.86 -17.99
N PHE A 66 32.58 5.57 -17.72
CA PHE A 66 33.51 5.11 -16.66
C PHE A 66 34.95 4.96 -17.15
N ASN A 67 35.22 5.15 -18.45
CA ASN A 67 36.59 5.12 -18.95
C ASN A 67 37.35 6.36 -18.47
N TYR A 68 38.30 6.14 -17.56
CA TYR A 68 39.25 7.15 -17.14
C TYR A 68 39.97 7.73 -18.35
N ARG A 69 39.78 9.03 -18.59
CA ARG A 69 40.57 9.78 -19.56
C ARG A 69 41.74 10.45 -18.83
N PRO A 70 43.00 10.19 -19.23
CA PRO A 70 44.17 10.82 -18.65
C PRO A 70 44.25 12.32 -18.95
#